data_AF-A0A8H3AV54-F1
#
_entry.id   AF-A0A8H3AV54-F1
#
_cell.length_a   1.000
_cell.length_b   1.000
_cell.length_c   1.000
_cell.angle_alpha   90.00
_cell.angle_beta   90.00
_cell.angle_gamma   90.00
#
_symmetry.space_group_name_H-M   'P 1'
#
loop_
_entity.id
_entity.type
_entity.pdbx_description
1 polymer ?
#
loop_
_entity_poly.entity_id
_entity_poly.type
_entity_poly.pdbx_seq_one_letter_code
_entity_poly.pdbx_strand_id
1 'polypeptide(L)'
;GMATMDKSFQAGVVLVMSIWDDHAAHMLWLDSNYPLDRDASKPGVARGSCPTTSGNPKDVEAQSPNASVTFSNIRFGDIGSTYSGSTTPISTTSRPVTTSTPTSTSATSSSTAPAGVVAQYGQCGGQGYTGFTTCAYPYTCKYANQWYSQCL
;
A
#
# COMPACT_ATOMS: atom_id res chain seq x y z
N GLY A 1 11.44 1.73 -17.13
CA GLY A 1 11.83 0.58 -16.29
C GLY A 1 11.49 0.86 -14.84
N MET A 2 11.95 0.03 -13.89
CA MET A 2 11.56 0.15 -12.47
C MET A 2 11.87 1.52 -11.85
N ALA A 3 13.00 2.15 -12.18
CA ALA A 3 13.36 3.47 -11.64
C ALA A 3 12.34 4.58 -12.02
N THR A 4 11.70 4.47 -13.18
CA THR A 4 10.65 5.42 -13.59
C THR A 4 9.36 5.16 -12.82
N MET A 5 9.02 3.89 -12.59
CA MET A 5 7.84 3.52 -11.79
C MET A 5 7.97 4.00 -10.34
N ASP A 6 9.16 3.85 -9.76
CA ASP A 6 9.48 4.35 -8.41
C ASP A 6 9.21 5.86 -8.28
N LYS A 7 9.67 6.67 -9.24
CA LYS A 7 9.38 8.11 -9.28
C LYS A 7 7.88 8.39 -9.31
N SER A 8 7.09 7.62 -10.05
CA SER A 8 5.62 7.78 -10.09
C SER A 8 4.99 7.47 -8.73
N PHE A 9 5.43 6.41 -8.04
CA PHE A 9 4.90 6.08 -6.71
C PHE A 9 5.29 7.10 -5.65
N GLN A 10 6.51 7.64 -5.70
CA GLN A 10 6.96 8.71 -4.79
C GLN A 10 6.19 10.01 -4.98
N ALA A 11 5.73 10.31 -6.20
CA ALA A 11 4.87 11.46 -6.48
C ALA A 11 3.44 11.30 -5.94
N GLY A 12 3.06 10.08 -5.51
CA GLY A 12 1.70 9.72 -5.16
C GLY A 12 0.90 9.25 -6.38
N VAL A 13 0.04 8.26 -6.15
CA VAL A 13 -0.82 7.66 -7.17
C VAL A 13 -2.24 7.52 -6.65
N VAL A 14 -3.21 7.39 -7.57
CA VAL A 14 -4.62 7.14 -7.23
C VAL A 14 -4.90 5.65 -7.35
N LEU A 15 -5.58 5.08 -6.34
CA LEU A 15 -6.07 3.71 -6.39
C LEU A 15 -7.28 3.60 -7.33
N VAL A 16 -7.24 2.65 -8.27
CA VAL A 16 -8.35 2.33 -9.17
C VAL A 16 -8.76 0.87 -8.96
N MET A 17 -10.07 0.63 -8.81
CA MET A 17 -10.66 -0.71 -8.72
C MET A 17 -11.74 -0.83 -9.79
N SER A 18 -11.75 -1.92 -10.56
CA SER A 18 -12.64 -2.07 -11.72
C SER A 18 -12.94 -3.53 -12.02
N ILE A 19 -14.08 -3.76 -12.67
CA ILE A 19 -14.45 -5.01 -13.35
C ILE A 19 -14.76 -4.64 -14.81
N TRP A 20 -14.19 -5.38 -15.77
CA TRP A 20 -14.30 -5.09 -17.20
C TRP A 20 -13.95 -6.33 -18.02
N ASP A 21 -14.45 -6.39 -19.24
CA ASP A 21 -14.10 -7.34 -20.28
C ASP A 21 -13.36 -6.63 -21.44
N ASP A 22 -12.66 -7.40 -22.27
CA ASP A 22 -11.73 -6.85 -23.25
C ASP A 22 -12.21 -7.08 -24.70
N HIS A 23 -12.64 -6.00 -25.34
CA HIS A 23 -13.07 -6.00 -26.74
C HIS A 23 -11.93 -6.16 -27.76
N ALA A 24 -10.68 -5.89 -27.37
CA ALA A 24 -9.54 -5.91 -28.28
C ALA A 24 -8.85 -7.29 -28.31
N ALA A 25 -8.67 -7.91 -27.14
CA ALA A 25 -7.93 -9.15 -27.01
C ALA A 25 -8.60 -10.22 -26.14
N HIS A 26 -9.89 -10.04 -25.79
CA HIS A 26 -10.73 -11.05 -25.14
C HIS A 26 -10.14 -11.60 -23.82
N MET A 27 -9.37 -10.79 -23.11
CA MET A 27 -8.66 -11.12 -21.87
C MET A 27 -7.65 -12.28 -22.00
N LEU A 28 -7.35 -12.72 -23.23
CA LEU A 28 -6.49 -13.88 -23.51
C LEU A 28 -5.04 -13.65 -23.08
N TRP A 29 -4.61 -12.39 -23.09
CA TRP A 29 -3.29 -11.98 -22.59
C TRP A 29 -3.14 -12.11 -21.08
N LEU A 30 -4.22 -12.38 -20.34
CA LEU A 30 -4.22 -12.59 -18.91
C LEU A 30 -4.39 -14.08 -18.55
N ASP A 31 -5.33 -14.79 -19.19
CA ASP A 31 -5.77 -16.12 -18.72
C ASP A 31 -5.74 -17.24 -19.78
N SER A 32 -5.23 -16.97 -20.98
CA SER A 32 -5.18 -17.94 -22.09
C SER A 32 -3.78 -18.02 -22.73
N ASN A 33 -3.71 -18.46 -23.99
CA ASN A 33 -2.51 -18.41 -24.82
C ASN A 33 -2.53 -17.11 -25.64
N TYR A 34 -1.48 -16.30 -25.52
CA TYR A 34 -1.36 -15.04 -26.25
C TYR A 34 0.10 -14.66 -26.49
N PRO A 35 0.47 -14.15 -27.68
CA PRO A 35 -0.35 -13.92 -28.88
C PRO A 35 -0.89 -15.19 -29.55
N LEU A 36 -2.00 -15.09 -30.27
CA LEU A 36 -2.65 -16.23 -30.94
C LEU A 36 -1.86 -16.78 -32.15
N ASP A 37 -0.89 -16.03 -32.67
CA ASP A 37 -0.01 -16.43 -33.77
C ASP A 37 1.30 -17.09 -33.30
N ARG A 38 1.35 -17.51 -32.03
CA ARG A 38 2.51 -18.17 -31.43
C ARG A 38 2.11 -19.49 -30.80
N ASP A 39 3.03 -20.46 -30.89
CA ASP A 39 2.88 -21.77 -30.28
C ASP A 39 2.87 -21.64 -28.75
N ALA A 40 1.85 -22.22 -28.11
CA ALA A 40 1.65 -22.20 -26.66
C ALA A 40 2.82 -22.80 -25.88
N SER A 41 3.62 -23.69 -26.49
CA SER A 41 4.83 -24.26 -25.88
C SER A 41 5.98 -23.27 -25.73
N LYS A 42 5.91 -22.10 -26.40
CA LYS A 42 6.96 -21.08 -26.29
C LYS A 42 6.86 -20.37 -24.94
N PRO A 43 8.00 -20.12 -24.26
CA PRO A 43 8.01 -19.41 -22.98
C PRO A 43 7.27 -18.07 -23.04
N GLY A 44 6.32 -17.87 -22.13
CA GLY A 44 5.54 -16.63 -21.99
C GLY A 44 4.29 -16.51 -22.86
N VAL A 45 3.97 -17.51 -23.70
CA VAL A 45 2.73 -17.53 -24.49
C VAL A 45 1.54 -18.01 -23.65
N ALA A 46 1.67 -19.15 -22.98
CA ALA A 46 0.64 -19.66 -22.07
C ALA A 46 0.64 -18.88 -20.75
N ARG A 47 -0.51 -18.29 -20.40
CA ARG A 47 -0.70 -17.41 -19.23
C ARG A 47 -1.80 -17.88 -18.29
N GLY A 48 -2.71 -18.70 -18.81
CA GLY A 48 -3.67 -19.46 -18.03
C GLY A 48 -4.27 -20.61 -18.84
N SER A 49 -5.32 -21.21 -18.30
CA SER A 49 -5.97 -22.39 -18.87
C SER A 49 -7.27 -22.08 -19.62
N CYS A 50 -7.70 -20.82 -19.71
CA CYS A 50 -8.91 -20.45 -20.43
C CYS A 50 -8.75 -20.75 -21.94
N PRO A 51 -9.78 -21.29 -22.62
CA PRO A 51 -9.71 -21.55 -24.06
C PRO A 51 -9.39 -20.28 -24.86
N THR A 52 -8.68 -20.39 -25.99
CA THR A 52 -8.41 -19.23 -26.87
C THR A 52 -9.65 -18.63 -27.52
N THR A 53 -10.81 -19.26 -27.33
CA THR A 53 -12.12 -18.83 -27.81
C THR A 53 -12.97 -18.16 -26.72
N SER A 54 -12.48 -18.04 -25.47
CA SER A 54 -13.20 -17.38 -24.38
C SER A 54 -13.08 -15.85 -24.44
N GLY A 55 -13.81 -15.15 -23.57
CA GLY A 55 -13.63 -13.72 -23.32
C GLY A 55 -14.17 -12.78 -24.40
N ASN A 56 -14.90 -13.31 -25.39
CA ASN A 56 -15.68 -12.48 -26.31
C ASN A 56 -16.74 -11.69 -25.50
N PRO A 57 -16.72 -10.35 -25.53
CA PRO A 57 -17.62 -9.49 -24.75
C PRO A 57 -19.09 -9.89 -24.83
N LYS A 58 -19.59 -10.10 -26.06
CA LYS A 58 -20.99 -10.47 -26.28
C LYS A 58 -21.39 -11.77 -25.57
N ASP A 59 -20.46 -12.73 -25.53
CA ASP A 59 -20.70 -14.02 -24.91
C ASP A 59 -20.64 -13.90 -23.39
N VAL A 60 -19.64 -13.22 -22.84
CA VAL A 60 -19.47 -13.08 -21.38
C VAL A 60 -20.56 -12.21 -20.76
N GLU A 61 -20.96 -11.11 -21.40
CA GLU A 61 -22.04 -10.23 -20.95
C GLU A 61 -23.39 -10.97 -20.93
N ALA A 62 -23.67 -11.80 -21.94
CA ALA A 62 -24.92 -12.55 -22.04
C ALA A 62 -24.96 -13.76 -21.09
N GLN A 63 -23.84 -14.47 -20.94
CA GLN A 63 -23.78 -15.70 -20.14
C GLN A 63 -23.55 -15.43 -18.65
N SER A 64 -22.83 -14.35 -18.32
CA SER A 64 -22.47 -13.98 -16.95
C SER A 64 -22.83 -12.52 -16.60
N PRO A 65 -24.08 -12.07 -16.83
CA PRO A 65 -24.47 -10.68 -16.58
C PRO A 65 -24.42 -10.27 -15.10
N ASN A 66 -24.44 -11.26 -14.19
CA ASN A 66 -24.38 -11.06 -12.75
C ASN A 66 -22.97 -11.27 -12.17
N ALA A 67 -21.93 -11.33 -13.02
CA ALA A 67 -20.56 -11.37 -12.56
C ALA A 67 -20.26 -10.15 -11.67
N SER A 68 -19.63 -10.39 -10.53
CA SER A 68 -19.30 -9.33 -9.57
C SER A 68 -17.98 -9.62 -8.89
N VAL A 69 -17.35 -8.56 -8.39
CA VAL A 69 -16.12 -8.62 -7.60
C VAL A 69 -16.30 -7.79 -6.33
N THR A 70 -15.83 -8.32 -5.19
CA THR A 70 -15.86 -7.62 -3.91
C THR A 70 -14.43 -7.38 -3.45
N PHE A 71 -14.01 -6.13 -3.43
CA PHE A 71 -12.76 -5.69 -2.82
C PHE A 71 -13.02 -5.27 -1.37
N SER A 72 -12.24 -5.78 -0.41
CA SER A 72 -12.42 -5.47 1.00
C SER A 72 -11.09 -5.52 1.76
N ASN A 73 -11.08 -5.02 3.01
CA ASN A 73 -9.90 -5.05 3.90
C ASN A 73 -8.64 -4.42 3.26
N ILE A 74 -8.80 -3.29 2.57
CA ILE A 74 -7.69 -2.53 1.97
C ILE A 74 -6.79 -2.00 3.09
N ARG A 75 -5.50 -2.32 3.02
CA ARG A 75 -4.46 -1.88 3.95
C ARG A 75 -3.22 -1.47 3.16
N PHE A 76 -2.56 -0.40 3.59
CA PHE A 76 -1.28 0.06 3.04
C PHE A 76 -0.42 0.60 4.19
N GLY A 77 0.90 0.49 4.05
CA GLY A 77 1.85 0.86 5.09
C GLY A 77 3.19 0.16 4.88
N ASP A 78 4.01 0.14 5.93
CA ASP A 78 5.34 -0.46 5.89
C ASP A 78 5.31 -1.96 5.53
N ILE A 79 6.37 -2.43 4.86
CA ILE A 79 6.52 -3.84 4.50
C ILE A 79 6.46 -4.70 5.76
N GLY A 80 5.55 -5.68 5.76
CA GLY A 80 5.32 -6.57 6.91
C GLY A 80 4.33 -6.06 7.96
N SER A 81 3.78 -4.85 7.82
CA SER A 81 2.84 -4.27 8.81
C SER A 81 1.37 -4.56 8.54
N THR A 82 1.00 -4.92 7.31
CA THR A 82 -0.40 -4.97 6.87
C THR A 82 -1.10 -6.30 7.17
N TYR A 83 -0.39 -7.28 7.73
CA TYR A 83 -0.93 -8.57 8.17
C TYR A 83 -0.26 -9.04 9.47
N SER A 84 -0.97 -9.87 10.24
CA SER A 84 -0.43 -10.49 11.46
C SER A 84 -0.28 -12.00 11.23
N GLY A 85 0.89 -12.41 10.73
CA GLY A 85 1.31 -13.81 10.67
C GLY A 85 2.34 -14.06 11.77
N SER A 86 2.17 -15.10 12.58
CA SER A 86 3.14 -15.54 13.59
C SER A 86 4.47 -15.91 12.92
N THR A 87 5.29 -14.91 12.67
CA THR A 87 6.67 -15.06 12.24
C THR A 87 7.49 -14.37 13.29
N THR A 88 8.26 -15.15 14.03
CA THR A 88 9.32 -14.69 14.93
C THR A 88 10.03 -13.49 14.27
N PRO A 89 10.21 -12.35 14.96
CA PRO A 89 10.77 -11.18 14.34
C PRO A 89 12.17 -11.49 13.80
N ILE A 90 12.30 -11.59 12.47
CA ILE A 90 13.59 -11.49 11.80
C ILE A 90 14.00 -10.03 11.95
N SER A 91 14.87 -9.80 12.94
CA SER A 91 15.61 -8.56 13.09
C SER A 91 16.46 -8.37 11.84
N THR A 92 15.93 -7.63 10.86
CA THR A 92 16.72 -7.19 9.72
C THR A 92 17.37 -5.89 10.14
N THR A 93 18.63 -5.97 10.59
CA THR A 93 19.48 -4.79 10.80
C THR A 93 19.73 -4.15 9.44
N SER A 94 18.90 -3.19 9.04
CA SER A 94 19.20 -2.31 7.91
C SER A 94 20.16 -1.20 8.37
N ARG A 95 21.38 -1.26 7.84
CA ARG A 95 22.43 -0.26 8.02
C ARG A 95 21.98 1.08 7.42
N PRO A 96 22.25 2.25 8.05
CA PRO A 96 21.85 3.53 7.46
C PRO A 96 22.64 3.76 6.17
N VAL A 97 21.92 3.98 5.07
CA VAL A 97 22.49 4.54 3.83
C VAL A 97 22.47 6.05 3.99
N THR A 98 23.64 6.64 4.18
CA THR A 98 23.86 8.09 4.14
C THR A 98 23.79 8.55 2.69
N THR A 99 22.63 9.08 2.29
CA THR A 99 22.50 9.85 1.05
C THR A 99 22.18 11.29 1.42
N SER A 100 23.19 12.13 1.32
CA SER A 100 23.11 13.58 1.41
C SER A 100 22.38 14.16 0.20
N THR A 101 21.31 14.91 0.42
CA THR A 101 20.73 15.84 -0.58
C THR A 101 20.09 17.04 0.12
N PRO A 102 20.00 18.19 -0.57
CA PRO A 102 20.37 19.47 0.01
C PRO A 102 19.22 20.23 0.66
N THR A 103 19.67 21.16 1.50
CA THR A 103 18.99 22.30 2.11
C THR A 103 17.98 22.98 1.18
N SER A 104 16.74 23.10 1.66
CA SER A 104 15.86 24.20 1.30
C SER A 104 15.23 24.75 2.58
N THR A 105 15.68 25.95 2.88
CA THR A 105 15.30 26.82 3.99
C THR A 105 13.90 27.38 3.77
N SER A 106 13.08 27.40 4.83
CA SER A 106 12.03 28.39 5.19
C SER A 106 11.25 27.80 6.37
N ALA A 107 11.59 28.08 7.64
CA ALA A 107 11.11 29.25 8.43
C ALA A 107 9.56 29.31 8.48
N THR A 108 8.82 29.36 9.59
CA THR A 108 9.08 29.54 11.02
C THR A 108 7.74 29.30 11.73
N SER A 109 7.67 28.51 12.80
CA SER A 109 6.91 28.88 14.01
C SER A 109 7.44 28.07 15.20
N SER A 110 8.20 28.77 16.03
CA SER A 110 8.65 28.40 17.35
C SER A 110 7.49 28.07 18.29
N SER A 111 7.53 26.89 18.92
CA SER A 111 7.25 26.80 20.35
C SER A 111 8.21 25.79 20.97
N THR A 112 8.99 26.30 21.92
CA THR A 112 10.07 25.61 22.63
C THR A 112 9.47 24.53 23.54
N ALA A 113 9.17 23.36 23.00
CA ALA A 113 9.05 22.16 23.82
C ALA A 113 10.48 21.65 24.12
N PRO A 114 10.88 21.49 25.40
CA PRO A 114 12.15 20.87 25.72
C PRO A 114 12.18 19.47 25.08
N ALA A 115 13.32 19.09 24.49
CA ALA A 115 13.52 17.77 23.95
C ALA A 115 13.14 16.72 25.02
N GLY A 116 12.02 16.02 24.84
CA GLY A 116 11.49 15.11 25.87
C GLY A 116 9.99 15.16 26.13
N VAL A 117 9.23 16.13 25.61
CA VAL A 117 7.78 16.25 25.89
C VAL A 117 6.90 16.32 24.64
N VAL A 118 5.67 15.83 24.75
CA VAL A 118 4.65 15.81 23.69
C VAL A 118 3.79 17.07 23.75
N ALA A 119 3.56 17.72 22.61
CA ALA A 119 2.69 18.89 22.51
C ALA A 119 1.21 18.56 22.79
N GLN A 120 0.39 19.58 23.05
CA GLN A 120 -1.06 19.43 23.16
C GLN A 120 -1.62 18.70 21.93
N TYR A 121 -2.55 17.75 22.15
CA TYR A 121 -3.14 16.87 21.15
C TYR A 121 -2.19 15.83 20.52
N GLY A 122 -0.92 15.81 20.91
CA GLY A 122 -0.01 14.75 20.52
C GLY A 122 -0.30 13.43 21.25
N GLN A 123 0.03 12.30 20.61
CA GLN A 123 -0.04 10.99 21.24
C GLN A 123 1.05 10.86 22.30
N CYS A 124 0.70 10.35 23.49
CA CYS A 124 1.60 10.22 24.64
C CYS A 124 1.59 8.81 25.25
N GLY A 125 0.86 7.88 24.63
CA GLY A 125 0.75 6.50 25.09
C GLY A 125 -0.08 5.63 24.14
N GLY A 126 -0.16 4.35 24.48
CA GLY A 126 -0.79 3.32 23.66
C GLY A 126 0.14 2.12 23.47
N GLN A 127 -0.44 0.94 23.26
CA GLN A 127 0.31 -0.27 22.98
C GLN A 127 1.14 -0.09 21.71
N GLY A 128 2.48 -0.22 21.83
CA GLY A 128 3.42 -0.01 20.72
C GLY A 128 3.88 1.43 20.52
N TYR A 129 3.42 2.40 21.32
CA TYR A 129 3.91 3.78 21.25
C TYR A 129 5.33 3.89 21.85
N THR A 130 6.29 4.39 21.06
CA THR A 130 7.71 4.53 21.43
C THR A 130 8.17 5.97 21.59
N GLY A 131 7.26 6.95 21.44
CA GLY A 131 7.56 8.36 21.61
C GLY A 131 7.56 8.79 23.09
N PHE A 132 7.72 10.09 23.32
CA PHE A 132 7.70 10.65 24.67
C PHE A 132 6.33 10.46 25.33
N THR A 133 6.31 10.10 26.61
CA THR A 133 5.08 9.85 27.36
C THR A 133 4.67 11.03 28.25
N THR A 134 5.58 11.98 28.45
CA THR A 134 5.34 13.20 29.22
C THR A 134 4.78 14.28 28.32
N CYS A 135 3.62 14.82 28.67
CA CYS A 135 3.04 15.96 27.97
C CYS A 135 3.72 17.26 28.39
N ALA A 136 3.80 18.21 27.48
CA ALA A 136 4.20 19.57 27.81
C ALA A 136 3.24 20.12 28.88
N TYR A 137 3.77 20.80 29.90
CA TYR A 137 2.93 21.47 30.88
C TYR A 137 2.05 22.53 30.17
N PRO A 138 0.75 22.64 30.47
CA PRO A 138 -0.01 22.06 31.59
C PRO A 138 -0.78 20.76 31.28
N TYR A 139 -0.51 20.12 30.14
CA TYR A 139 -1.32 19.00 29.64
C TYR A 139 -1.00 17.68 30.35
N THR A 140 -1.98 16.78 30.38
CA THR A 140 -1.82 15.43 30.95
C THR A 140 -2.09 14.38 29.90
N CYS A 141 -1.34 13.27 29.95
CA CYS A 141 -1.59 12.15 29.05
C CYS A 141 -2.90 11.44 29.43
N LYS A 142 -3.96 11.65 28.64
CA LYS A 142 -5.28 11.04 28.84
C LYS A 142 -5.41 9.77 27.99
N TYR A 143 -5.74 8.67 28.65
CA TYR A 143 -6.03 7.40 27.99
C TYR A 143 -7.32 7.50 27.16
N ALA A 144 -7.26 7.09 25.89
CA ALA A 144 -8.46 6.96 25.05
C ALA A 144 -8.81 5.50 24.80
N ASN A 145 -7.83 4.69 24.38
CA ASN A 145 -7.98 3.25 24.19
C ASN A 145 -6.63 2.54 24.29
N GLN A 146 -6.64 1.20 24.20
CA GLN A 146 -5.46 0.34 24.36
C GLN A 146 -4.28 0.77 23.48
N TRP A 147 -4.55 1.36 22.32
CA TRP A 147 -3.56 1.73 21.32
C TRP A 147 -3.25 3.24 21.30
N TYR A 148 -3.97 4.05 22.07
CA TYR A 148 -3.90 5.50 21.96
C TYR A 148 -4.21 6.24 23.27
N SER A 149 -3.29 7.12 23.66
CA SER A 149 -3.47 8.15 24.69
C SER A 149 -3.02 9.50 24.15
N GLN A 150 -3.70 10.59 24.49
CA GLN A 150 -3.45 11.93 23.96
C GLN A 150 -3.19 12.96 25.06
N CYS A 151 -2.30 13.93 24.81
CA CYS A 151 -2.10 15.07 25.70
C CYS A 151 -3.28 16.04 25.61
N LEU A 152 -4.02 16.20 26.70
CA LEU A 152 -5.15 17.13 26.85
C LEU A 152 -4.99 18.00 28.11
#